data_AF-A0A370AXD3-F1
#
_entry.id   AF-A0A370AXD3-F1
#
_cell.length_a   1.000
_cell.length_b   1.000
_cell.length_c   1.000
_cell.angle_alpha   90.00
_cell.angle_beta   90.00
_cell.angle_gamma   90.00
#
_symmetry.space_group_name_H-M   'P 1'
#
loop_
_entity.id
_entity.type
_entity.pdbx_description
1 polymer ?
#
loop_
_entity_poly.entity_id
_entity_poly.type
_entity_poly.pdbx_seq_one_letter_code
_entity_poly.pdbx_strand_id
1 'polypeptide(L)'
;MKTKIKLIILILGSFFLTSCIDIFHAVSLDKGNAKVTVRYTIQKGMLETIGSMSGEATDYSEFTDMGDEIFGDFNIIEAEILTINTSYHLGAEVIIRGRVNDLVSELEESMFLPIKTDLGYEISIPSLNEGEESDEMALAFMSGSNYTLLLDLTGDLKKVKTARLKPSSESEDFNEAGEILVNIYGSSMLVEIPIILLFMAEEDIVIELLQ
;
A
#
# COMPACT_ATOMS: atom_id res chain seq x y z
N MET A 1 -28.81 -22.84 -23.85
CA MET A 1 -28.51 -23.03 -22.40
C MET A 1 -27.01 -22.89 -22.10
N LYS A 2 -26.13 -23.61 -22.81
CA LYS A 2 -24.67 -23.55 -22.60
C LYS A 2 -24.04 -22.14 -22.70
N THR A 3 -24.53 -21.28 -23.59
CA THR A 3 -24.03 -19.90 -23.75
C THR A 3 -24.38 -18.98 -22.58
N LYS A 4 -25.54 -19.19 -21.94
CA LYS A 4 -25.96 -18.41 -20.76
C LYS A 4 -25.13 -18.77 -19.52
N ILE A 5 -24.78 -20.05 -19.38
CA ILE A 5 -23.92 -20.55 -18.29
C ILE A 5 -22.51 -19.96 -18.41
N LYS A 6 -21.93 -19.92 -19.62
CA LYS A 6 -20.62 -19.29 -19.85
C LYS A 6 -20.61 -17.78 -19.53
N LEU A 7 -21.67 -17.07 -19.90
CA LEU A 7 -21.79 -15.64 -19.60
C LEU A 7 -21.96 -15.39 -18.09
N ILE A 8 -22.74 -16.22 -17.39
CA ILE A 8 -22.90 -16.14 -15.94
C ILE A 8 -21.59 -16.44 -15.22
N ILE A 9 -20.82 -17.44 -15.66
CA ILE A 9 -19.50 -17.76 -15.11
C ILE A 9 -18.50 -16.63 -15.40
N LEU A 10 -18.54 -16.02 -16.58
CA LEU A 10 -17.69 -14.86 -16.91
C LEU A 10 -18.03 -13.66 -16.03
N ILE A 11 -19.32 -13.36 -15.84
CA ILE A 11 -19.79 -12.25 -15.02
C ILE A 11 -19.45 -12.51 -13.54
N LEU A 12 -19.78 -13.68 -13.01
CA LEU A 12 -19.41 -14.06 -11.64
C LEU A 12 -17.90 -14.05 -11.46
N GLY A 13 -17.14 -14.61 -12.41
CA GLY A 13 -15.68 -14.56 -12.42
C GLY A 13 -15.14 -13.12 -12.39
N SER A 14 -15.74 -12.20 -13.15
CA SER A 14 -15.35 -10.78 -13.10
C SER A 14 -15.73 -10.07 -11.80
N PHE A 15 -16.79 -10.52 -11.12
CA PHE A 15 -17.14 -10.00 -9.78
C PHE A 15 -16.17 -10.48 -8.70
N PHE A 16 -15.50 -11.62 -8.89
CA PHE A 16 -14.42 -12.08 -8.00
C PHE A 16 -13.07 -11.41 -8.28
N LEU A 17 -12.96 -10.59 -9.32
CA LEU A 17 -11.71 -9.91 -9.73
C LEU A 17 -11.65 -8.43 -9.29
N THR A 18 -12.57 -7.97 -8.44
CA THR A 18 -12.49 -6.62 -7.87
C THR A 18 -11.46 -6.62 -6.75
N SER A 19 -10.50 -5.69 -6.76
CA SER A 19 -9.52 -5.49 -5.68
C SER A 19 -10.24 -5.43 -4.33
N CYS A 20 -9.88 -6.34 -3.44
CA CYS A 20 -10.54 -6.48 -2.14
C CYS A 20 -9.80 -5.75 -1.00
N ILE A 21 -8.53 -5.40 -1.24
CA ILE A 21 -7.66 -4.66 -0.35
C ILE A 21 -7.10 -3.49 -1.14
N ASP A 22 -7.25 -2.29 -0.60
CA ASP A 22 -6.70 -1.06 -1.19
C ASP A 22 -5.76 -0.41 -0.19
N ILE A 23 -4.51 -0.22 -0.61
CA ILE A 23 -3.50 0.53 0.17
C ILE A 23 -3.17 1.79 -0.61
N PHE A 24 -3.53 2.94 -0.04
CA PHE A 24 -3.30 4.25 -0.60
C PHE A 24 -2.28 5.01 0.26
N HIS A 25 -1.16 5.36 -0.35
CA HIS A 25 -0.09 6.12 0.28
C HIS A 25 0.04 7.48 -0.43
N ALA A 26 -0.19 8.59 0.27
CA ALA A 26 0.04 9.93 -0.27
C ALA A 26 1.21 10.62 0.41
N VAL A 27 2.08 11.25 -0.38
CA VAL A 27 3.25 11.99 0.09
C VAL A 27 3.30 13.38 -0.52
N SER A 28 3.53 14.37 0.34
CA SER A 28 3.91 15.73 -0.06
C SER A 28 5.12 16.19 0.74
N LEU A 29 6.02 16.94 0.11
CA LEU A 29 7.24 17.44 0.74
C LEU A 29 7.53 18.88 0.31
N ASP A 30 7.54 19.82 1.27
CA ASP A 30 7.91 21.21 1.05
C ASP A 30 8.89 21.70 2.12
N LYS A 31 10.09 22.11 1.68
CA LYS A 31 11.16 22.63 2.55
C LYS A 31 11.50 21.67 3.69
N GLY A 32 11.56 20.38 3.38
CA GLY A 32 11.86 19.31 4.32
C GLY A 32 10.71 18.92 5.27
N ASN A 33 9.53 19.54 5.14
CA ASN A 33 8.34 19.12 5.90
C ASN A 33 7.53 18.14 5.05
N ALA A 34 7.43 16.91 5.53
CA ALA A 34 6.62 15.87 4.92
C ALA A 34 5.22 15.87 5.53
N LYS A 35 4.23 15.63 4.68
CA LYS A 35 2.94 15.08 5.08
C LYS A 35 2.78 13.76 4.36
N VAL A 36 2.69 12.70 5.15
CA VAL A 36 2.49 11.33 4.70
C VAL A 36 1.10 10.89 5.15
N THR A 37 0.38 10.20 4.28
CA THR A 37 -0.92 9.60 4.59
C THR A 37 -0.92 8.18 4.09
N VAL A 38 -1.06 7.19 4.97
CA VAL A 38 -1.20 5.79 4.62
C VAL A 38 -2.59 5.35 5.01
N ARG A 39 -3.38 4.91 4.04
CA ARG A 39 -4.72 4.39 4.23
C ARG A 39 -4.75 2.96 3.74
N TYR A 40 -5.22 2.04 4.56
CA TYR A 40 -5.53 0.69 4.13
C TYR A 40 -7.02 0.46 4.33
N THR A 41 -7.66 -0.19 3.36
CA THR A 41 -9.07 -0.58 3.46
C THR A 41 -9.30 -1.98 2.92
N ILE A 42 -10.23 -2.69 3.55
CA ILE A 42 -10.69 -4.02 3.18
C ILE A 42 -12.19 -3.96 2.97
N GLN A 43 -12.69 -4.59 1.91
CA GLN A 43 -14.12 -4.65 1.64
C GLN A 43 -14.81 -5.66 2.58
N LYS A 44 -15.85 -5.25 3.31
CA LYS A 44 -16.61 -6.12 4.24
C LYS A 44 -17.18 -7.37 3.55
N GLY A 45 -17.66 -7.24 2.31
CA GLY A 45 -18.18 -8.39 1.56
C GLY A 45 -17.16 -9.50 1.33
N MET A 46 -15.86 -9.17 1.27
CA MET A 46 -14.79 -10.18 1.23
C MET A 46 -14.71 -10.91 2.58
N LEU A 47 -14.69 -10.19 3.68
CA LEU A 47 -14.61 -10.77 5.02
C LEU A 47 -15.82 -11.69 5.32
N GLU A 48 -17.01 -11.31 4.86
CA GLU A 48 -18.20 -12.16 4.94
C GLU A 48 -18.06 -13.44 4.10
N THR A 49 -17.46 -13.33 2.91
CA THR A 49 -17.22 -14.49 2.05
C THR A 49 -16.25 -15.46 2.71
N ILE A 50 -15.14 -14.96 3.27
CA ILE A 50 -14.15 -15.77 3.99
C ILE A 50 -14.78 -16.45 5.21
N GLY A 51 -15.49 -15.70 6.06
CA GLY A 51 -16.18 -16.27 7.22
C GLY A 51 -17.22 -17.33 6.84
N SER A 52 -17.95 -17.11 5.74
CA SER A 52 -18.90 -18.10 5.22
C SER A 52 -18.24 -19.41 4.75
N MET A 53 -16.99 -19.35 4.29
CA MET A 53 -16.23 -20.52 3.85
C MET A 53 -15.61 -21.29 5.03
N SER A 54 -15.18 -20.60 6.09
CA SER A 54 -14.68 -21.23 7.32
C SER A 54 -15.79 -21.79 8.21
N GLY A 55 -17.02 -21.29 8.05
CA GLY A 55 -18.17 -21.66 8.88
C GLY A 55 -18.26 -20.87 10.19
N GLU A 56 -17.45 -19.82 10.33
CA GLU A 56 -17.40 -18.95 11.49
C GLU A 56 -18.07 -17.61 11.19
N ALA A 57 -18.69 -16.99 12.20
CA ALA A 57 -19.20 -15.64 12.05
C ALA A 57 -18.00 -14.69 12.01
N THR A 58 -17.88 -13.89 10.95
CA THR A 58 -16.82 -12.89 10.82
C THR A 58 -16.91 -11.90 11.99
N ASP A 59 -15.90 -11.90 12.86
CA ASP A 59 -15.75 -10.86 13.86
C ASP A 59 -15.01 -9.67 13.25
N TYR A 60 -15.68 -8.53 13.21
CA TYR A 60 -15.12 -7.31 12.63
C TYR A 60 -14.31 -6.51 13.66
N SER A 61 -14.44 -6.78 14.96
CA SER A 61 -13.67 -6.05 15.97
C SER A 61 -12.18 -6.35 15.87
N GLU A 62 -11.79 -7.59 15.56
CA GLU A 62 -10.37 -7.98 15.41
C GLU A 62 -9.64 -7.14 14.35
N PHE A 63 -10.28 -6.85 13.21
CA PHE A 63 -9.71 -6.00 12.16
C PHE A 63 -9.67 -4.51 12.51
N THR A 64 -10.51 -4.09 13.45
CA THR A 64 -10.52 -2.72 13.95
C THR A 64 -9.40 -2.54 14.97
N ASP A 65 -9.19 -3.56 15.82
CA ASP A 65 -8.15 -3.61 16.85
C ASP A 65 -6.74 -3.72 16.24
N MET A 66 -6.56 -4.41 15.10
CA MET A 66 -5.29 -4.42 14.35
C MET A 66 -4.80 -3.01 13.97
N GLY A 67 -5.71 -2.08 13.68
CA GLY A 67 -5.33 -0.70 13.36
C GLY A 67 -4.79 0.06 14.56
N ASP A 68 -5.36 -0.20 15.73
CA ASP A 68 -4.87 0.35 16.99
C ASP A 68 -3.60 -0.36 17.47
N GLU A 69 -3.37 -1.62 17.11
CA GLU A 69 -2.14 -2.35 17.44
C GLU A 69 -0.95 -1.93 16.57
N ILE A 70 -1.15 -1.78 15.25
CA ILE A 70 -0.08 -1.38 14.32
C ILE A 70 0.30 0.10 14.51
N PHE A 71 -0.65 0.96 14.90
CA PHE A 71 -0.44 2.40 14.93
C PHE A 71 -0.70 3.08 16.30
N GLY A 72 -1.15 2.36 17.33
CA GLY A 72 -1.53 2.96 18.62
C GLY A 72 -0.39 3.56 19.44
N ASP A 73 0.86 3.20 19.14
CA ASP A 73 2.05 3.65 19.86
C ASP A 73 2.71 4.91 19.27
N PHE A 74 2.12 5.55 18.24
CA PHE A 74 2.60 6.84 17.71
C PHE A 74 2.30 7.99 18.69
N ASN A 75 3.00 8.01 19.83
CA ASN A 75 2.88 9.04 20.87
C ASN A 75 3.66 10.32 20.56
N ILE A 76 4.39 10.37 19.45
CA ILE A 76 5.37 11.43 19.17
C ILE A 76 5.26 11.83 17.70
N ILE A 77 5.07 13.15 17.49
CA ILE A 77 4.74 13.86 16.23
C ILE A 77 3.24 13.95 15.94
N GLU A 78 2.80 14.93 15.12
CA GLU A 78 1.41 15.13 14.66
C GLU A 78 0.93 13.94 13.80
N ALA A 79 0.81 12.78 14.44
CA ALA A 79 0.19 11.58 13.93
C ALA A 79 -1.30 11.63 14.27
N GLU A 80 -2.13 11.40 13.25
CA GLU A 80 -3.58 11.31 13.39
C GLU A 80 -4.02 9.98 12.78
N ILE A 81 -4.71 9.16 13.57
CA ILE A 81 -5.25 7.88 13.13
C ILE A 81 -6.76 8.02 13.05
N LEU A 82 -7.30 7.72 11.87
CA LEU A 82 -8.72 7.78 11.57
C LEU A 82 -9.22 6.38 11.21
N THR A 83 -10.07 5.82 12.05
CA THR A 83 -10.73 4.53 11.76
C THR A 83 -11.71 4.69 10.60
N ILE A 84 -11.65 3.78 9.63
CA ILE A 84 -12.59 3.69 8.53
C ILE A 84 -13.54 2.54 8.81
N ASN A 85 -14.81 2.86 9.06
CA ASN A 85 -15.87 1.87 9.23
C ASN A 85 -17.14 2.34 8.52
N THR A 86 -17.31 1.88 7.28
CA THR A 86 -18.48 2.20 6.45
C THR A 86 -19.35 0.97 6.25
N SER A 87 -20.46 1.09 5.51
CA SER A 87 -21.26 -0.08 5.13
C SER A 87 -20.49 -1.07 4.22
N TYR A 88 -19.40 -0.64 3.59
CA TYR A 88 -18.69 -1.43 2.59
C TYR A 88 -17.22 -1.70 2.91
N HIS A 89 -16.58 -0.84 3.71
CA HIS A 89 -15.14 -0.89 3.97
C HIS A 89 -14.84 -0.85 5.48
N LEU A 90 -13.77 -1.54 5.86
CA LEU A 90 -13.08 -1.44 7.15
C LEU A 90 -11.62 -1.08 6.92
N GLY A 91 -10.98 -0.39 7.86
CA GLY A 91 -9.55 -0.11 7.83
C GLY A 91 -9.19 1.11 8.66
N ALA A 92 -8.04 1.71 8.38
CA ALA A 92 -7.61 2.95 9.01
C ALA A 92 -6.83 3.85 8.04
N GLU A 93 -6.78 5.12 8.39
CA GLU A 93 -5.94 6.13 7.75
C GLU A 93 -5.03 6.75 8.79
N VAL A 94 -3.73 6.74 8.51
CA VAL A 94 -2.67 7.26 9.37
C VAL A 94 -2.06 8.46 8.67
N ILE A 95 -2.10 9.61 9.32
CA ILE A 95 -1.59 10.87 8.76
C ILE A 95 -0.44 11.36 9.63
N ILE A 96 0.76 11.41 9.07
CA ILE A 96 1.98 11.86 9.76
C ILE A 96 2.41 13.19 9.15
N ARG A 97 2.70 14.18 10.00
CA ARG A 97 3.18 15.51 9.59
C ARG A 97 4.40 15.92 10.39
N GLY A 98 5.46 16.34 9.72
CA GLY A 98 6.66 16.81 10.42
C GLY A 98 7.83 17.06 9.49
N ARG A 99 8.94 17.53 10.04
CA ARG A 99 10.19 17.61 9.29
C ARG A 99 10.76 16.21 9.14
N VAL A 100 11.16 15.83 7.92
CA VAL A 100 11.64 14.46 7.61
C VAL A 100 12.74 14.01 8.57
N ASN A 101 13.74 14.85 8.85
CA ASN A 101 14.82 14.48 9.77
C ASN A 101 14.34 14.18 11.20
N ASP A 102 13.33 14.90 11.66
CA ASP A 102 12.76 14.73 13.01
C ASP A 102 11.88 13.47 13.01
N LEU A 103 11.14 13.21 11.93
CA LEU A 103 10.37 11.97 11.73
C LEU A 103 11.26 10.72 11.74
N VAL A 104 12.38 10.75 11.01
CA VAL A 104 13.33 9.62 10.92
C VAL A 104 14.01 9.31 12.25
N SER A 105 14.22 10.31 13.13
CA SER A 105 14.82 10.04 14.45
C SER A 105 13.86 9.41 15.44
N GLU A 106 12.55 9.59 15.24
CA GLU A 106 11.51 9.13 16.16
C GLU A 106 10.86 7.81 15.70
N LEU A 107 10.77 7.62 14.37
CA LEU A 107 10.41 6.35 13.78
C LEU A 107 11.69 5.52 13.69
N GLU A 108 11.81 4.44 14.47
CA GLU A 108 13.01 3.57 14.46
C GLU A 108 13.37 3.07 13.05
N GLU A 109 12.42 3.13 12.11
CA GLU A 109 12.57 2.83 10.69
C GLU A 109 12.01 3.97 9.83
N SER A 110 12.74 4.38 8.79
CA SER A 110 12.35 5.48 7.87
C SER A 110 11.27 5.09 6.85
N MET A 111 10.42 4.12 7.19
CA MET A 111 9.39 3.58 6.30
C MET A 111 8.38 4.66 5.91
N PHE A 112 7.88 4.57 4.68
CA PHE A 112 6.89 5.48 4.08
C PHE A 112 7.34 6.95 3.92
N LEU A 113 8.50 7.34 4.45
CA LEU A 113 9.02 8.71 4.35
C LEU A 113 9.83 8.91 3.06
N PRO A 114 9.73 10.08 2.40
CA PRO A 114 10.61 10.43 1.30
C PRO A 114 11.99 10.86 1.81
N ILE A 115 12.97 9.97 1.73
CA ILE A 115 14.36 10.22 2.11
C ILE A 115 15.16 10.72 0.91
N LYS A 116 15.87 11.83 1.08
CA LYS A 116 16.64 12.43 -0.02
C LYS A 116 17.91 11.62 -0.31
N THR A 117 18.19 11.40 -1.60
CA THR A 117 19.41 10.75 -2.09
C THR A 117 20.12 11.62 -3.13
N ASP A 118 21.27 11.15 -3.63
CA ASP A 118 22.02 11.86 -4.67
C ASP A 118 21.26 11.93 -6.01
N LEU A 119 20.42 10.93 -6.30
CA LEU A 119 19.65 10.82 -7.55
C LEU A 119 18.23 11.38 -7.44
N GLY A 120 17.71 11.54 -6.22
CA GLY A 120 16.39 12.09 -5.98
C GLY A 120 15.87 11.80 -4.58
N TYR A 121 14.86 10.95 -4.48
CA TYR A 121 14.29 10.51 -3.20
C TYR A 121 14.01 9.01 -3.19
N GLU A 122 13.94 8.43 -2.01
CA GLU A 122 13.63 7.03 -1.78
C GLU A 122 12.53 6.91 -0.74
N ILE A 123 11.62 5.97 -0.95
CA ILE A 123 10.55 5.62 0.00
C ILE A 123 10.63 4.12 0.21
N SER A 124 10.91 3.68 1.44
CA SER A 124 10.85 2.26 1.80
C SER A 124 9.41 1.85 2.11
N ILE A 125 9.00 0.69 1.62
CA ILE A 125 7.74 0.02 1.94
C ILE A 125 8.09 -1.34 2.54
N PRO A 126 7.57 -1.66 3.74
CA PRO A 126 7.82 -2.94 4.36
C PRO A 126 7.34 -4.08 3.46
N SER A 127 8.09 -5.18 3.44
CA SER A 127 7.57 -6.42 2.87
C SER A 127 6.37 -6.90 3.69
N LEU A 128 5.42 -7.55 2.99
CA LEU A 128 4.28 -8.20 3.63
C LEU A 128 4.53 -9.70 3.84
N ASN A 129 5.76 -10.15 3.60
CA ASN A 129 6.17 -11.53 3.76
C ASN A 129 6.57 -11.79 5.21
N GLU A 130 5.67 -12.38 5.98
CA GLU A 130 5.94 -12.75 7.39
C GLU A 130 6.72 -14.07 7.52
N GLY A 131 7.27 -14.63 6.42
CA GLY A 131 8.09 -15.84 6.44
C GLY A 131 7.32 -17.14 6.66
N GLU A 132 5.98 -17.08 6.74
CA GLU A 132 5.11 -18.25 6.67
C GLU A 132 4.83 -18.60 5.19
N GLU A 133 4.75 -19.90 4.86
CA GLU A 133 4.34 -20.36 3.52
C GLU A 133 2.97 -19.77 3.20
N SER A 134 2.96 -18.68 2.41
CA SER A 134 1.72 -18.02 2.00
C SER A 134 0.89 -19.02 1.20
N ASP A 135 -0.32 -19.31 1.68
CA ASP A 135 -1.28 -20.17 1.00
C ASP A 135 -1.48 -19.65 -0.44
N GLU A 136 -1.46 -20.55 -1.44
CA GLU A 136 -1.71 -20.21 -2.85
C GLU A 136 -3.02 -19.43 -3.02
N MET A 137 -3.99 -19.66 -2.13
CA MET A 137 -5.24 -18.91 -2.10
C MET A 137 -5.03 -17.45 -1.70
N ALA A 138 -4.20 -17.16 -0.70
CA ALA A 138 -3.87 -15.80 -0.28
C ALA A 138 -3.17 -15.04 -1.41
N LEU A 139 -2.20 -15.66 -2.08
CA LEU A 139 -1.51 -15.07 -3.23
C LEU A 139 -2.47 -14.75 -4.38
N ALA A 140 -3.40 -15.66 -4.69
CA ALA A 140 -4.43 -15.42 -5.70
C ALA A 140 -5.33 -14.22 -5.33
N PHE A 141 -5.68 -14.05 -4.06
CA PHE A 141 -6.44 -12.89 -3.59
C PHE A 141 -5.66 -11.58 -3.71
N MET A 142 -4.37 -11.58 -3.38
CA MET A 142 -3.54 -10.37 -3.43
C MET A 142 -3.19 -9.94 -4.87
N SER A 143 -3.20 -10.87 -5.82
CA SER A 143 -2.87 -10.61 -7.23
C SER A 143 -3.77 -9.58 -7.93
N GLY A 144 -4.99 -9.35 -7.41
CA GLY A 144 -5.94 -8.38 -7.94
C GLY A 144 -5.89 -6.99 -7.31
N SER A 145 -4.98 -6.76 -6.36
CA SER A 145 -4.93 -5.54 -5.56
C SER A 145 -3.63 -4.76 -5.79
N ASN A 146 -3.73 -3.43 -5.72
CA ASN A 146 -2.60 -2.53 -5.93
C ASN A 146 -2.31 -1.72 -4.66
N TYR A 147 -1.03 -1.52 -4.39
CA TYR A 147 -0.53 -0.45 -3.56
C TYR A 147 -0.40 0.80 -4.44
N THR A 148 -1.08 1.87 -4.05
CA THR A 148 -1.15 3.11 -4.81
C THR A 148 -0.42 4.22 -4.08
N LEU A 149 0.70 4.68 -4.62
CA LEU A 149 1.44 5.85 -4.14
C LEU A 149 1.07 7.10 -4.95
N LEU A 150 0.54 8.12 -4.28
CA LEU A 150 0.28 9.45 -4.83
C LEU A 150 1.31 10.46 -4.30
N LEU A 151 2.07 11.04 -5.21
CA LEU A 151 3.06 12.08 -4.90
C LEU A 151 2.57 13.45 -5.35
N ASP A 152 2.68 14.43 -4.47
CA ASP A 152 2.57 15.84 -4.83
C ASP A 152 3.91 16.34 -5.40
N LEU A 153 3.96 16.58 -6.72
CA LEU A 153 5.13 17.09 -7.44
C LEU A 153 5.28 18.62 -7.32
N THR A 154 4.91 19.18 -6.18
CA THR A 154 5.24 20.55 -5.78
C THR A 154 6.40 20.54 -4.78
N GLY A 155 6.77 21.72 -4.27
CA GLY A 155 7.84 21.86 -3.27
C GLY A 155 9.16 21.17 -3.69
N ASP A 156 9.63 20.29 -2.82
CA ASP A 156 10.91 19.59 -2.93
C ASP A 156 10.87 18.43 -3.94
N LEU A 157 9.68 17.90 -4.26
CA LEU A 157 9.47 16.80 -5.22
C LEU A 157 9.27 17.29 -6.66
N LYS A 158 9.21 18.60 -6.91
CA LYS A 158 8.95 19.20 -8.24
C LYS A 158 9.86 18.71 -9.37
N LYS A 159 11.08 18.28 -9.04
CA LYS A 159 12.03 17.80 -10.04
C LYS A 159 11.82 16.34 -10.42
N VAL A 160 11.14 15.53 -9.60
CA VAL A 160 10.91 14.11 -9.86
C VAL A 160 10.21 13.92 -11.22
N LYS A 161 10.71 12.98 -12.02
CA LYS A 161 10.27 12.68 -13.39
C LYS A 161 9.78 11.25 -13.57
N THR A 162 10.22 10.33 -12.74
CA THR A 162 9.79 8.93 -12.81
C THR A 162 10.00 8.26 -11.46
N ALA A 163 9.37 7.10 -11.29
CA ALA A 163 9.60 6.18 -10.18
C ALA A 163 10.07 4.82 -10.72
N ARG A 164 10.82 4.07 -9.92
CA ARG A 164 11.12 2.65 -10.16
C ARG A 164 11.20 1.90 -8.83
N LEU A 165 11.02 0.58 -8.85
CA LEU A 165 11.26 -0.27 -7.70
C LEU A 165 12.71 -0.74 -7.68
N LYS A 166 13.25 -0.90 -6.48
CA LYS A 166 14.44 -1.69 -6.20
C LYS A 166 14.20 -2.50 -4.92
N PRO A 167 14.78 -3.71 -4.80
CA PRO A 167 14.89 -4.37 -3.51
C PRO A 167 15.79 -3.56 -2.57
N SER A 168 15.59 -3.66 -1.26
CA SER A 168 16.46 -3.02 -0.25
C SER A 168 17.88 -3.60 -0.23
N SER A 169 18.06 -4.88 -0.55
CA SER A 169 19.37 -5.50 -0.76
C SER A 169 19.78 -5.58 -2.22
N GLU A 170 21.08 -5.71 -2.48
CA GLU A 170 21.66 -5.90 -3.83
C GLU A 170 21.28 -7.25 -4.50
N SER A 171 20.21 -7.90 -4.05
CA SER A 171 19.60 -9.04 -4.74
C SER A 171 18.96 -8.58 -6.06
N GLU A 172 18.82 -9.49 -7.02
CA GLU A 172 18.53 -9.16 -8.42
C GLU A 172 17.38 -8.14 -8.57
N ASP A 173 17.63 -7.09 -9.35
CA ASP A 173 16.66 -6.04 -9.62
C ASP A 173 15.29 -6.64 -10.01
N PHE A 174 14.20 -6.15 -9.42
CA PHE A 174 12.82 -6.26 -9.95
C PHE A 174 12.65 -5.55 -11.32
N ASN A 175 13.75 -5.30 -12.06
CA ASN A 175 13.82 -4.53 -13.31
C ASN A 175 13.31 -5.33 -14.53
N GLU A 176 12.31 -6.20 -14.39
CA GLU A 176 11.40 -6.38 -15.51
C GLU A 176 10.53 -5.11 -15.60
N ALA A 177 11.08 -4.11 -16.30
CA ALA A 177 10.44 -2.85 -16.62
C ALA A 177 9.04 -3.11 -17.21
N GLY A 178 8.02 -3.04 -16.35
CA GLY A 178 6.66 -3.49 -16.67
C GLY A 178 5.83 -3.85 -15.45
N GLU A 179 6.45 -4.04 -14.28
CA GLU A 179 5.74 -4.47 -13.07
C GLU A 179 5.00 -3.37 -12.32
N ILE A 180 5.36 -2.09 -12.53
CA ILE A 180 4.67 -0.94 -11.92
C ILE A 180 4.11 -0.01 -12.99
N LEU A 181 3.02 0.67 -12.66
CA LEU A 181 2.48 1.75 -13.48
C LEU A 181 2.86 3.09 -12.89
N VAL A 182 3.50 3.95 -13.69
CA VAL A 182 3.86 5.33 -13.29
C VAL A 182 3.17 6.31 -14.22
N ASN A 183 2.30 7.16 -13.68
CA ASN A 183 1.60 8.20 -14.44
C ASN A 183 1.81 9.57 -13.79
N ILE A 184 2.06 10.59 -14.61
CA ILE A 184 2.14 11.98 -14.15
C ILE A 184 0.94 12.76 -14.69
N TYR A 185 0.19 13.38 -13.78
CA TYR A 185 -0.96 14.23 -14.07
C TYR A 185 -0.70 15.64 -13.53
N GLY A 186 -0.05 16.48 -14.34
CA GLY A 186 0.25 17.86 -13.95
C GLY A 186 1.24 17.93 -12.78
N SER A 187 0.75 18.32 -11.60
CA SER A 187 1.54 18.42 -10.37
C SER A 187 1.43 17.20 -9.46
N SER A 188 0.95 16.06 -9.98
CA SER A 188 0.84 14.82 -9.22
C SER A 188 1.43 13.65 -9.98
N MET A 189 2.04 12.71 -9.28
CA MET A 189 2.46 11.41 -9.82
C MET A 189 1.73 10.30 -9.09
N LEU A 190 1.20 9.35 -9.85
CA LEU A 190 0.59 8.12 -9.36
C LEU A 190 1.52 6.95 -9.71
N VAL A 191 1.89 6.17 -8.71
CA VAL A 191 2.65 4.92 -8.85
C VAL A 191 1.78 3.79 -8.33
N GLU A 192 1.45 2.84 -9.19
CA GLU A 192 0.67 1.64 -8.81
C GLU A 192 1.60 0.42 -8.83
N ILE A 193 1.63 -0.29 -7.70
CA ILE A 193 2.47 -1.45 -7.46
C ILE A 193 1.53 -2.63 -7.15
N PRO A 194 1.55 -3.72 -7.92
CA PRO A 194 0.81 -4.92 -7.56
C PRO A 194 1.22 -5.40 -6.16
N ILE A 195 0.25 -5.59 -5.25
CA ILE A 195 0.57 -5.97 -3.87
C ILE A 195 1.28 -7.33 -3.80
N ILE A 196 1.06 -8.21 -4.78
CA ILE A 196 1.78 -9.47 -4.92
C ILE A 196 3.31 -9.29 -4.87
N LEU A 197 3.84 -8.18 -5.38
CA LEU A 197 5.28 -7.89 -5.31
C LEU A 197 5.75 -7.67 -3.86
N LEU A 198 4.94 -6.99 -3.04
CA LEU A 198 5.23 -6.77 -1.62
C LEU A 198 5.19 -8.08 -0.81
N PHE A 199 4.39 -9.06 -1.24
CA PHE A 199 4.32 -10.39 -0.64
C PHE A 199 5.47 -11.30 -1.08
N MET A 200 5.93 -11.16 -2.32
CA MET A 200 7.03 -11.97 -2.85
C MET A 200 8.41 -11.45 -2.44
N ALA A 201 8.49 -10.19 -2.00
CA ALA A 201 9.74 -9.61 -1.56
C ALA A 201 10.21 -10.25 -0.23
N GLU A 202 11.46 -10.69 -0.20
CA GLU A 202 12.11 -11.20 1.02
C GLU A 202 12.49 -10.06 1.98
N GLU A 203 12.65 -8.86 1.44
CA GLU A 203 12.98 -7.64 2.19
C GLU A 203 12.10 -6.47 1.73
N ASP A 204 12.24 -5.32 2.39
CA ASP A 204 11.59 -4.07 2.02
C ASP A 204 11.76 -3.72 0.54
N ILE A 205 10.70 -3.17 -0.04
CA ILE A 205 10.74 -2.61 -1.38
C ILE A 205 11.02 -1.11 -1.28
N VAL A 206 12.02 -0.63 -1.99
CA VAL A 206 12.31 0.80 -2.10
C VAL A 206 11.78 1.34 -3.42
N ILE A 207 10.98 2.40 -3.34
CA ILE A 207 10.57 3.20 -4.49
C ILE A 207 11.59 4.32 -4.66
N GLU A 208 12.36 4.27 -5.75
CA GLU A 208 13.26 5.36 -6.13
C GLU A 208 12.53 6.39 -7.00
N LEU A 209 12.54 7.64 -6.57
CA LEU A 209 11.98 8.80 -7.25
C LEU A 209 13.12 9.59 -7.91
N LEU A 210 13.23 9.50 -9.24
CA LEU A 210 14.36 10.03 -10.00
C LEU A 210 14.04 11.43 -10.56
N GLN A 211 15.02 12.35 -10.51
CA GLN A 211 14.91 13.74 -10.98
C GLN A 211 15.29 13.96 -12.45
#